data_AF-A0A6J5Z978-F1
#
_entry.id   AF-A0A6J5Z978-F1
#
_cell.length_a   1.000
_cell.length_b   1.000
_cell.length_c   1.000
_cell.angle_alpha   90.00
_cell.angle_beta   90.00
_cell.angle_gamma   90.00
#
_symmetry.space_group_name_H-M   'P 1'
#
loop_
_entity.id
_entity.type
_entity.pdbx_description
1 polymer ?
#
loop_
_entity_poly.entity_id
_entity_poly.type
_entity_poly.pdbx_seq_one_letter_code
_entity_poly.pdbx_strand_id
1 'polypeptide(L)'
;MARKSLKPQLNQIRVWVSQGRTDAWIAHQLEVPVAQLQTFKQEFELTGTEGAVADFDAEIDLRAADDAQVAAALQAEEAEQAGKDAEEARLRAERIAAGEEEPEELASEEDDEDTASGGDGQRSRSRRGRRGGRGRSGGSKALEGSFDHGEEGYGLWLDPAIAENPIYAEHWAGKRSVTVTVEADRIVIKRSGDD
;
A
#
# COMPACT_ATOMS: atom_id res chain seq x y z
N MET A 1 -31.70 25.11 28.70
CA MET A 1 -32.26 23.86 28.12
C MET A 1 -32.35 22.83 29.22
N ALA A 2 -33.47 22.11 29.34
CA ALA A 2 -33.61 21.05 30.33
C ALA A 2 -32.63 19.91 30.00
N ARG A 3 -31.88 19.42 30.99
CA ARG A 3 -30.94 18.31 30.80
C ARG A 3 -31.75 17.04 30.54
N LYS A 4 -31.63 16.46 29.34
CA LYS A 4 -32.20 15.14 29.04
C LYS A 4 -31.44 14.09 29.85
N SER A 5 -32.15 13.15 30.47
CA SER A 5 -31.53 12.05 31.21
C SER A 5 -30.90 11.06 30.23
N LEU A 6 -29.60 10.79 30.38
CA LEU A 6 -28.83 9.85 29.54
C LEU A 6 -28.90 8.40 30.03
N LYS A 7 -29.42 8.15 31.24
CA LYS A 7 -29.54 6.82 31.85
C LYS A 7 -30.24 5.77 30.96
N PRO A 8 -31.36 6.08 30.27
CA PRO A 8 -32.01 5.11 29.37
C PRO A 8 -31.14 4.68 28.18
N GLN A 9 -30.17 5.52 27.80
CA GLN A 9 -29.30 5.31 26.64
C GLN A 9 -27.94 4.71 27.03
N LEU A 10 -27.74 4.29 28.29
CA LEU A 10 -26.47 3.76 28.78
C LEU A 10 -25.91 2.62 27.92
N ASN A 11 -26.75 1.65 27.55
CA ASN A 11 -26.33 0.53 26.72
C ASN A 11 -25.98 0.96 25.29
N GLN A 12 -26.64 1.99 24.75
CA GLN A 12 -26.33 2.54 23.43
C GLN A 12 -24.96 3.25 23.45
N ILE A 13 -24.72 4.06 24.49
CA ILE A 13 -23.43 4.74 24.69
C ILE A 13 -22.30 3.72 24.84
N ARG A 14 -22.50 2.64 25.61
CA ARG A 14 -21.53 1.54 25.75
C ARG A 14 -21.14 0.93 24.41
N VAL A 15 -22.13 0.59 23.59
CA VAL A 15 -21.90 -0.01 22.26
C VAL A 15 -21.17 0.96 21.33
N TRP A 16 -21.53 2.24 21.33
CA TRP A 16 -20.84 3.23 20.49
C TRP A 16 -19.41 3.51 20.95
N VAL A 17 -19.16 3.53 22.25
CA VAL A 17 -17.81 3.65 22.80
C VAL A 17 -16.96 2.43 22.46
N SER A 18 -17.50 1.20 22.56
CA SER A 18 -16.77 -0.01 22.15
C SER A 18 -16.53 -0.08 20.64
N GLN A 19 -17.37 0.58 19.83
CA GLN A 19 -17.18 0.75 18.39
C GLN A 19 -16.21 1.90 18.02
N GLY A 20 -15.60 2.56 19.01
CA GLY A 20 -14.65 3.66 18.76
C GLY A 20 -15.27 4.95 18.23
N ARG A 21 -16.58 5.18 18.45
CA ARG A 21 -17.22 6.45 18.07
C ARG A 21 -16.77 7.58 18.99
N THR A 22 -16.53 8.75 18.41
CA THR A 22 -16.08 9.93 19.16
C THR A 22 -17.21 10.55 19.99
N ASP A 23 -16.85 11.19 21.10
CA ASP A 23 -17.81 11.81 22.02
C ASP A 23 -18.60 12.95 21.37
N ALA A 24 -17.98 13.67 20.42
CA ALA A 24 -18.66 14.68 19.62
C ALA A 24 -19.79 14.08 18.77
N TRP A 25 -19.56 12.89 18.21
CA TRP A 25 -20.57 12.18 17.40
C TRP A 25 -21.72 11.64 18.26
N ILE A 26 -21.39 11.02 19.40
CA ILE A 26 -22.39 10.49 20.35
C ILE A 26 -23.25 11.64 20.92
N ALA A 27 -22.62 12.75 21.32
CA ALA A 27 -23.30 13.91 21.86
C ALA A 27 -24.28 14.54 20.85
N HIS A 28 -23.87 14.63 19.58
CA HIS A 28 -24.73 15.10 18.50
C HIS A 28 -25.97 14.20 18.33
N GLN A 29 -25.80 12.87 18.33
CA GLN A 29 -26.91 11.94 18.17
C GLN A 29 -27.91 11.94 19.32
N LEU A 30 -27.44 12.18 20.54
CA LEU A 30 -28.32 12.25 21.70
C LEU A 30 -28.94 13.65 21.88
N GLU A 31 -28.55 14.62 21.04
CA GLU A 31 -28.90 16.04 21.15
C GLU A 31 -28.56 16.61 22.54
N VAL A 32 -27.37 16.27 23.03
CA VAL A 32 -26.89 16.62 24.38
C VAL A 32 -25.52 17.29 24.27
N PRO A 33 -25.16 18.26 25.12
CA PRO A 33 -23.83 18.86 25.09
C PRO A 33 -22.73 17.85 25.37
N VAL A 34 -21.58 17.96 24.67
CA VAL A 34 -20.41 17.07 24.84
C VAL A 34 -19.96 17.00 26.30
N ALA A 35 -19.97 18.13 27.03
CA ALA A 35 -19.61 18.16 28.45
C ALA A 35 -20.52 17.28 29.33
N GLN A 36 -21.81 17.18 29.00
CA GLN A 36 -22.75 16.33 29.74
C GLN A 36 -22.49 14.84 29.46
N LEU A 37 -22.12 14.49 28.22
CA LEU A 37 -21.70 13.14 27.87
C LEU A 37 -20.41 12.75 28.59
N GLN A 38 -19.43 13.65 28.68
CA GLN A 38 -18.16 13.43 29.40
C GLN A 38 -18.40 13.13 30.88
N THR A 39 -19.20 13.96 31.56
CA THR A 39 -19.56 13.70 32.97
C THR A 39 -20.28 12.36 33.14
N PHE A 40 -21.14 11.99 32.19
CA PHE A 40 -21.85 10.71 32.23
C PHE A 40 -20.92 9.52 31.99
N LYS A 41 -19.97 9.63 31.05
CA LYS A 41 -18.95 8.58 30.83
C LYS A 41 -18.08 8.40 32.06
N GLN A 42 -17.74 9.47 32.77
CA GLN A 42 -16.98 9.41 34.01
C GLN A 42 -17.77 8.73 35.14
N GLU A 43 -19.07 9.06 35.30
CA GLU A 43 -19.95 8.43 36.30
C GLU A 43 -20.16 6.92 36.07
N PHE A 44 -20.12 6.46 34.83
CA PHE A 44 -20.36 5.07 34.45
C PHE A 44 -19.10 4.31 34.02
N GLU A 45 -17.91 4.88 34.26
CA GLU A 45 -16.59 4.31 33.95
C GLU A 45 -16.46 3.88 32.47
N LEU A 46 -17.01 4.68 31.55
CA LEU A 46 -17.02 4.46 30.10
C LEU A 46 -15.92 5.23 29.36
N THR A 47 -14.90 5.72 30.07
CA THR A 47 -13.72 6.34 29.45
C THR A 47 -12.90 5.24 28.77
N GLY A 48 -13.29 4.87 27.55
CA GLY A 48 -12.50 4.01 26.70
C GLY A 48 -11.16 4.69 26.46
N THR A 49 -10.08 4.10 27.00
CA THR A 49 -8.73 4.05 26.43
C THR A 49 -8.18 5.28 25.67
N GLU A 50 -8.62 6.50 25.97
CA GLU A 50 -7.95 7.73 25.49
C GLU A 50 -6.57 7.87 26.15
N GLY A 51 -6.34 7.19 27.28
CA GLY A 51 -5.02 7.04 27.89
C GLY A 51 -4.09 6.06 27.18
N ALA A 52 -4.59 5.20 26.28
CA ALA A 52 -3.73 4.30 25.50
C ALA A 52 -3.08 5.01 24.31
N VAL A 53 -3.70 6.09 23.80
CA VAL A 53 -3.14 6.87 22.68
C VAL A 53 -1.88 7.65 23.10
N ALA A 54 -1.71 7.91 24.40
CA ALA A 54 -0.54 8.60 24.94
C ALA A 54 0.70 7.69 25.13
N ASP A 55 0.54 6.36 25.12
CA ASP A 55 1.67 5.41 25.24
C ASP A 55 2.27 5.03 23.88
N PHE A 56 1.54 5.20 22.76
CA PHE A 56 2.08 4.94 21.41
C PHE A 56 3.14 5.96 20.94
N ASP A 57 3.28 7.10 21.63
CA ASP A 57 4.29 8.12 21.30
C ASP A 57 5.67 7.83 21.91
N ALA A 58 5.75 6.85 22.83
CA ALA A 58 6.99 6.50 23.55
C ALA A 58 7.62 5.16 23.10
N GLU A 59 7.02 4.44 22.17
CA GLU A 59 7.39 3.05 21.87
C GLU A 59 8.09 2.92 20.50
N ILE A 60 9.43 2.90 20.55
CA ILE A 60 10.35 2.35 19.54
C ILE A 60 10.37 3.11 18.20
N ASP A 61 11.40 3.93 17.99
CA ASP A 61 11.74 4.48 16.67
C ASP A 61 12.30 3.37 15.77
N LEU A 62 11.39 2.57 15.18
CA LEU A 62 11.66 1.44 14.30
C LEU A 62 12.55 1.81 13.09
N ARG A 63 12.60 3.10 12.74
CA ARG A 63 13.41 3.61 11.64
C ARG A 63 14.91 3.53 11.93
N ALA A 64 15.32 3.84 13.16
CA ALA A 64 16.73 3.77 13.56
C ALA A 64 17.26 2.32 13.53
N ALA A 65 16.40 1.33 13.80
CA ALA A 65 16.77 -0.08 13.74
C ALA A 65 16.93 -0.58 12.29
N ASP A 66 16.04 -0.15 11.38
CA ASP A 66 16.10 -0.50 9.95
C ASP A 66 17.33 0.12 9.26
N ASP A 67 17.61 1.41 9.51
CA ASP A 67 18.78 2.11 8.96
C ASP A 67 20.11 1.44 9.38
N ALA A 68 20.18 0.95 10.63
CA ALA A 68 21.36 0.23 11.12
C ALA A 68 21.57 -1.13 10.43
N GLN A 69 20.47 -1.83 10.08
CA GLN A 69 20.54 -3.10 9.35
C GLN A 69 20.99 -2.89 7.91
N VAL A 70 20.49 -1.85 7.24
CA VAL A 70 20.90 -1.49 5.88
C VAL A 70 22.38 -1.08 5.85
N ALA A 71 22.84 -0.27 6.81
CA ALA A 71 24.24 0.12 6.91
C ALA A 71 25.18 -1.09 7.12
N ALA A 72 24.80 -2.04 7.96
CA ALA A 72 25.58 -3.26 8.19
C ALA A 72 25.63 -4.17 6.96
N ALA A 73 24.53 -4.28 6.22
CA ALA A 73 24.48 -5.05 4.97
C ALA A 73 25.39 -4.43 3.89
N LEU A 74 25.33 -3.11 3.71
CA LEU A 74 26.18 -2.40 2.74
C LEU A 74 27.67 -2.58 3.07
N GLN A 75 28.05 -2.47 4.35
CA GLN A 75 29.43 -2.64 4.80
C GLN A 75 29.95 -4.07 4.59
N ALA A 76 29.08 -5.09 4.74
CA ALA A 76 29.46 -6.47 4.47
C ALA A 76 29.65 -6.74 2.97
N GLU A 77 28.79 -6.17 2.13
CA GLU A 77 28.91 -6.28 0.67
C GLU A 77 30.16 -5.57 0.15
N GLU A 78 30.47 -4.37 0.65
CA GLU A 78 31.70 -3.64 0.32
C GLU A 78 32.95 -4.43 0.72
N ALA A 79 32.95 -5.09 1.87
CA ALA A 79 34.06 -5.93 2.30
C ALA A 79 34.22 -7.19 1.44
N GLU A 80 33.11 -7.81 1.00
CA GLU A 80 33.15 -8.95 0.08
C GLU A 80 33.66 -8.51 -1.29
N GLN A 81 33.21 -7.36 -1.79
CA GLN A 81 33.63 -6.80 -3.06
C GLN A 81 35.10 -6.42 -3.05
N ALA A 82 35.58 -5.74 -2.00
CA ALA A 82 37.01 -5.47 -1.82
C ALA A 82 37.85 -6.75 -1.73
N GLY A 83 37.30 -7.83 -1.15
CA GLY A 83 37.93 -9.15 -1.13
C GLY A 83 38.04 -9.78 -2.52
N LYS A 84 36.95 -9.72 -3.30
CA LYS A 84 36.92 -10.19 -4.70
C LYS A 84 37.86 -9.39 -5.58
N ASP A 85 37.84 -8.06 -5.46
CA ASP A 85 38.71 -7.16 -6.23
C ASP A 85 40.19 -7.43 -5.90
N ALA A 86 40.51 -7.68 -4.63
CA ALA A 86 41.86 -8.04 -4.21
C ALA A 86 42.29 -9.42 -4.72
N GLU A 87 41.38 -10.40 -4.77
CA GLU A 87 41.63 -11.72 -5.35
C GLU A 87 41.80 -11.64 -6.87
N GLU A 88 40.95 -10.89 -7.55
CA GLU A 88 41.03 -10.64 -8.99
C GLU A 88 42.33 -9.91 -9.35
N ALA A 89 42.72 -8.89 -8.59
CA ALA A 89 43.99 -8.20 -8.76
C ALA A 89 45.19 -9.15 -8.59
N ARG A 90 45.12 -10.11 -7.64
CA ARG A 90 46.15 -11.14 -7.46
C ARG A 90 46.21 -12.10 -8.65
N LEU A 91 45.06 -12.60 -9.10
CA LEU A 91 44.97 -13.51 -10.25
C LEU A 91 45.45 -12.81 -11.54
N ARG A 92 45.10 -11.53 -11.72
CA ARG A 92 45.56 -10.71 -12.84
C ARG A 92 47.08 -10.51 -12.79
N ALA A 93 47.64 -10.19 -11.62
CA ALA A 93 49.08 -10.08 -11.45
C ALA A 93 49.82 -11.41 -11.75
N GLU A 94 49.25 -12.55 -11.36
CA GLU A 94 49.79 -13.87 -11.68
C GLU A 94 49.75 -14.16 -13.19
N ARG A 95 48.65 -13.82 -13.87
CA ARG A 95 48.48 -14.00 -15.31
C ARG A 95 49.43 -13.10 -16.13
N ILE A 96 49.64 -11.86 -15.68
CA ILE A 96 50.65 -10.96 -16.26
C ILE A 96 52.06 -11.56 -16.09
N ALA A 97 52.39 -12.09 -14.90
CA ALA A 97 53.69 -12.73 -14.66
C ALA A 97 53.89 -14.00 -15.50
N ALA A 98 52.82 -14.73 -15.82
CA ALA A 98 52.83 -15.87 -16.73
C ALA A 98 52.92 -15.48 -18.23
N GLY A 99 52.76 -14.19 -18.56
CA GLY A 99 52.80 -13.68 -19.93
C GLY A 99 51.52 -13.95 -20.74
N GLU A 100 50.42 -14.27 -20.07
CA GLU A 100 49.11 -14.53 -20.69
C GLU A 100 48.30 -13.23 -20.90
N GLU A 101 48.63 -12.16 -20.17
CA GLU A 101 48.06 -10.82 -20.31
C GLU A 101 49.17 -9.75 -20.32
N GLU A 102 49.01 -8.69 -21.13
CA GLU A 102 49.89 -7.52 -21.05
C GLU A 102 49.46 -6.61 -19.89
N PRO A 103 50.41 -6.01 -19.13
CA PRO A 103 50.07 -5.07 -18.09
C PRO A 103 49.47 -3.80 -18.73
N GLU A 104 48.15 -3.66 -18.66
CA GLU A 104 47.53 -2.35 -18.85
C GLU A 104 47.95 -1.46 -17.66
N GLU A 105 48.69 -0.40 -17.95
CA GLU A 105 49.00 0.64 -16.98
C GLU A 105 47.67 1.16 -16.42
N LEU A 106 47.58 1.21 -15.09
CA LEU A 106 46.46 1.75 -14.33
C LEU A 106 46.07 3.13 -14.88
N ALA A 107 45.04 3.18 -15.74
CA ALA A 107 44.43 4.41 -16.19
C ALA A 107 43.59 4.94 -15.02
N SER A 108 44.22 5.82 -14.26
CA SER A 108 43.65 6.79 -13.35
C SER A 108 42.25 7.25 -13.77
N GLU A 109 41.31 7.16 -12.84
CA GLU A 109 40.12 8.00 -12.82
C GLU A 109 40.55 9.47 -12.79
N GLU A 110 40.35 10.18 -13.90
CA GLU A 110 40.28 11.65 -13.90
C GLU A 110 39.06 12.10 -14.73
N ASP A 111 38.31 12.99 -14.08
CA ASP A 111 37.12 13.70 -14.49
C ASP A 111 37.24 14.53 -15.78
N ASP A 112 36.06 14.81 -16.36
CA ASP A 112 35.66 15.98 -17.15
C ASP A 112 36.48 16.41 -18.40
N GLU A 113 35.82 16.43 -19.57
CA GLU A 113 35.46 17.71 -20.21
C GLU A 113 34.52 17.55 -21.44
N ASP A 114 33.46 18.35 -21.38
CA ASP A 114 32.51 18.74 -22.42
C ASP A 114 33.19 19.30 -23.70
N THR A 115 32.65 19.04 -24.89
CA THR A 115 32.30 20.06 -25.92
C THR A 115 31.77 19.48 -27.26
N ALA A 116 30.46 19.65 -27.45
CA ALA A 116 29.70 20.13 -28.62
C ALA A 116 30.08 19.80 -30.09
N SER A 117 29.09 19.30 -30.85
CA SER A 117 28.57 19.81 -32.16
C SER A 117 27.61 18.75 -32.75
N GLY A 118 26.32 18.98 -33.03
CA GLY A 118 25.70 19.99 -33.90
C GLY A 118 25.26 19.33 -35.23
N GLY A 119 23.95 19.19 -35.50
CA GLY A 119 23.46 18.65 -36.79
C GLY A 119 21.94 18.49 -36.95
N ASP A 120 21.33 19.50 -37.58
CA ASP A 120 19.91 19.70 -37.92
C ASP A 120 19.36 18.82 -39.09
N GLY A 121 18.08 18.42 -38.98
CA GLY A 121 17.02 18.48 -40.01
C GLY A 121 17.10 17.77 -41.37
N GLN A 122 16.14 16.86 -41.67
CA GLN A 122 15.01 17.08 -42.63
C GLN A 122 14.31 15.79 -43.15
N ARG A 123 13.03 15.64 -42.76
CA ARG A 123 11.80 15.28 -43.52
C ARG A 123 11.89 14.52 -44.87
N SER A 124 11.10 13.43 -45.01
CA SER A 124 9.99 13.35 -46.01
C SER A 124 9.05 12.13 -45.80
N ARG A 125 7.73 12.35 -45.67
CA ARG A 125 6.61 11.98 -46.59
C ARG A 125 6.36 10.45 -46.72
N SER A 126 5.18 9.85 -46.51
CA SER A 126 3.86 10.18 -47.08
C SER A 126 2.81 9.10 -46.72
N ARG A 127 1.59 9.56 -46.36
CA ARG A 127 0.24 9.04 -46.70
C ARG A 127 -0.10 7.55 -46.49
N ARG A 128 -1.07 7.27 -45.61
CA ARG A 128 -2.36 6.64 -46.00
C ARG A 128 -3.39 6.76 -44.87
N GLY A 129 -4.46 7.50 -45.12
CA GLY A 129 -5.67 7.40 -44.30
C GLY A 129 -6.23 5.98 -44.37
N ARG A 130 -6.50 5.39 -43.22
CA ARG A 130 -7.50 4.33 -43.06
C ARG A 130 -8.32 4.62 -41.81
N ARG A 131 -9.47 5.23 -42.05
CA ARG A 131 -10.77 4.83 -41.52
C ARG A 131 -10.70 3.62 -40.59
N GLY A 132 -10.87 3.86 -39.30
CA GLY A 132 -10.83 2.81 -38.29
C GLY A 132 -10.93 3.37 -36.88
N GLY A 133 -11.98 4.16 -36.62
CA GLY A 133 -12.47 4.31 -35.25
C GLY A 133 -12.90 2.93 -34.76
N ARG A 134 -11.97 2.18 -34.18
CA ARG A 134 -12.22 0.92 -33.49
C ARG A 134 -11.07 0.63 -32.55
N GLY A 135 -10.89 1.54 -31.61
CA GLY A 135 -10.03 1.38 -30.45
C GLY A 135 -10.76 1.77 -29.16
N ARG A 136 -12.10 1.68 -29.14
CA ARG A 136 -12.84 1.60 -27.88
C ARG A 136 -12.74 0.16 -27.35
N SER A 137 -11.53 -0.39 -27.32
CA SER A 137 -11.22 -1.41 -26.34
C SER A 137 -10.99 -0.63 -25.06
N GLY A 138 -12.10 -0.21 -24.44
CA GLY A 138 -12.07 0.08 -23.03
C GLY A 138 -11.68 -1.24 -22.41
N GLY A 139 -10.38 -1.45 -22.23
CA GLY A 139 -9.89 -2.48 -21.35
C GLY A 139 -10.70 -2.31 -20.09
N SER A 140 -11.52 -3.31 -19.79
CA SER A 140 -12.23 -3.38 -18.53
C SER A 140 -11.20 -3.02 -17.48
N LYS A 141 -11.33 -1.85 -16.85
CA LYS A 141 -10.45 -1.47 -15.75
C LYS A 141 -10.40 -2.70 -14.85
N ALA A 142 -9.19 -3.17 -14.55
CA ALA A 142 -9.03 -4.21 -13.57
C ALA A 142 -9.73 -3.69 -12.31
N LEU A 143 -10.86 -4.30 -11.97
CA LEU A 143 -11.63 -3.90 -10.81
C LEU A 143 -10.89 -4.47 -9.62
N GLU A 144 -10.36 -3.58 -8.79
CA GLU A 144 -9.66 -3.98 -7.59
C GLU A 144 -10.69 -4.32 -6.50
N GLY A 145 -10.42 -5.39 -5.79
CA GLY A 145 -11.11 -5.74 -4.56
C GLY A 145 -10.03 -5.98 -3.51
N SER A 146 -10.35 -5.77 -2.25
CA SER A 146 -9.44 -6.16 -1.19
C SER A 146 -10.14 -7.05 -0.18
N PHE A 147 -9.31 -7.90 0.41
CA PHE A 147 -9.69 -9.06 1.17
C PHE A 147 -9.24 -8.86 2.60
N ASP A 148 -10.19 -8.72 3.51
CA ASP A 148 -9.93 -8.62 4.94
C ASP A 148 -9.85 -9.98 5.59
N HIS A 149 -9.02 -10.03 6.62
CA HIS A 149 -9.06 -11.06 7.64
C HIS A 149 -9.20 -10.41 9.02
N GLY A 150 -10.44 -10.26 9.48
CA GLY A 150 -10.73 -9.79 10.83
C GLY A 150 -10.89 -10.95 11.82
N GLU A 151 -10.87 -10.65 13.12
CA GLU A 151 -11.19 -11.62 14.18
C GLU A 151 -12.64 -12.12 14.11
N GLU A 152 -13.52 -11.38 13.42
CA GLU A 152 -14.92 -11.71 13.17
C GLU A 152 -15.16 -12.48 11.85
N GLY A 153 -14.10 -12.74 11.06
CA GLY A 153 -14.16 -13.54 9.84
C GLY A 153 -13.53 -12.85 8.61
N TYR A 154 -13.87 -13.37 7.43
CA TYR A 154 -13.31 -12.92 6.15
C TYR A 154 -14.28 -11.97 5.44
N GLY A 155 -13.76 -10.81 5.02
CA GLY A 155 -14.50 -9.82 4.24
C GLY A 155 -13.91 -9.69 2.84
N LEU A 156 -14.75 -9.62 1.80
CA LEU A 156 -14.31 -9.20 0.46
C LEU A 156 -15.05 -7.92 0.10
N TRP A 157 -14.32 -6.82 -0.05
CA TRP A 157 -14.86 -5.57 -0.57
C TRP A 157 -14.40 -5.36 -2.00
N LEU A 158 -15.33 -4.90 -2.83
CA LEU A 158 -15.09 -4.56 -4.22
C LEU A 158 -15.09 -3.04 -4.33
N ASP A 159 -14.23 -2.47 -5.17
CA ASP A 159 -14.22 -1.04 -5.48
C ASP A 159 -15.64 -0.58 -5.88
N PRO A 160 -16.17 0.52 -5.31
CA PRO A 160 -17.43 1.14 -5.73
C PRO A 160 -17.61 1.29 -7.25
N ALA A 161 -16.53 1.47 -8.02
CA ALA A 161 -16.55 1.54 -9.48
C ALA A 161 -17.15 0.28 -10.15
N ILE A 162 -17.23 -0.86 -9.44
CA ILE A 162 -17.90 -2.06 -9.95
C ILE A 162 -19.38 -1.82 -10.25
N ALA A 163 -20.03 -0.90 -9.54
CA ALA A 163 -21.44 -0.56 -9.76
C ALA A 163 -21.68 0.08 -11.14
N GLU A 164 -20.66 0.74 -11.70
CA GLU A 164 -20.70 1.35 -13.03
C GLU A 164 -20.25 0.39 -14.14
N ASN A 165 -19.80 -0.81 -13.79
CA ASN A 165 -19.33 -1.78 -14.77
C ASN A 165 -20.53 -2.39 -15.53
N PRO A 166 -20.55 -2.32 -16.88
CA PRO A 166 -21.67 -2.82 -17.68
C PRO A 166 -21.87 -4.34 -17.55
N ILE A 167 -20.80 -5.11 -17.39
CA ILE A 167 -20.86 -6.58 -17.19
C ILE A 167 -21.49 -6.90 -15.83
N TYR A 168 -21.11 -6.15 -14.80
CA TYR A 168 -21.72 -6.28 -13.48
C TYR A 168 -23.20 -5.89 -13.50
N ALA A 169 -23.53 -4.77 -14.14
CA ALA A 169 -24.91 -4.32 -14.28
C ALA A 169 -25.79 -5.32 -15.05
N GLU A 170 -25.26 -5.94 -16.11
CA GLU A 170 -26.00 -6.90 -16.94
C GLU A 170 -26.20 -8.26 -16.26
N HIS A 171 -25.19 -8.78 -15.56
CA HIS A 171 -25.20 -10.15 -15.06
C HIS A 171 -25.41 -10.29 -13.55
N TRP A 172 -25.09 -9.26 -12.77
CA TRP A 172 -25.01 -9.31 -11.31
C TRP A 172 -25.96 -8.33 -10.59
N ALA A 173 -26.45 -7.29 -11.26
CA ALA A 173 -27.35 -6.31 -10.62
C ALA A 173 -28.57 -7.00 -9.98
N GLY A 174 -28.79 -6.74 -8.69
CA GLY A 174 -29.91 -7.30 -7.92
C GLY A 174 -29.74 -8.75 -7.45
N LYS A 175 -28.64 -9.44 -7.79
CA LYS A 175 -28.35 -10.79 -7.29
C LYS A 175 -27.56 -10.69 -5.98
N ARG A 176 -28.25 -10.95 -4.86
CA ARG A 176 -27.65 -10.90 -3.52
C ARG A 176 -27.10 -12.25 -3.04
N SER A 177 -27.56 -13.34 -3.63
CA SER A 177 -27.16 -14.71 -3.27
C SER A 177 -26.07 -15.20 -4.21
N VAL A 178 -24.91 -15.55 -3.63
CA VAL A 178 -23.71 -15.99 -4.34
C VAL A 178 -23.12 -17.21 -3.64
N THR A 179 -22.49 -18.08 -4.41
CA THR A 179 -21.69 -19.20 -3.92
C THR A 179 -20.22 -18.84 -4.06
N VAL A 180 -19.45 -18.98 -2.98
CA VAL A 180 -18.01 -18.71 -2.96
C VAL A 180 -17.27 -20.03 -2.83
N THR A 181 -16.37 -20.31 -3.76
CA THR A 181 -15.47 -21.47 -3.74
C THR A 181 -14.05 -20.98 -3.56
N VAL A 182 -13.35 -21.53 -2.56
CA VAL A 182 -11.94 -21.24 -2.30
C VAL A 182 -11.10 -22.42 -2.81
N GLU A 183 -10.28 -22.16 -3.82
CA GLU A 183 -9.31 -23.11 -4.38
C GLU A 183 -7.89 -22.74 -3.91
N ALA A 184 -6.91 -23.59 -4.21
CA ALA A 184 -5.53 -23.39 -3.76
C ALA A 184 -4.88 -22.13 -4.36
N ASP A 185 -5.27 -21.73 -5.57
CA ASP A 185 -4.68 -20.62 -6.32
C ASP A 185 -5.64 -19.45 -6.59
N ARG A 186 -6.94 -19.60 -6.27
CA ARG A 186 -7.97 -18.59 -6.60
C ARG A 186 -9.22 -18.70 -5.71
N ILE A 187 -9.96 -17.59 -5.61
CA ILE A 187 -11.31 -17.56 -5.04
C ILE A 187 -12.29 -17.28 -6.18
N VAL A 188 -13.30 -18.14 -6.34
CA VAL A 188 -14.32 -18.03 -7.39
C VAL A 188 -15.66 -17.68 -6.77
N ILE A 189 -16.28 -16.61 -7.27
CA ILE A 189 -17.63 -16.21 -6.89
C ILE A 189 -18.57 -16.52 -8.04
N LYS A 190 -19.61 -17.31 -7.76
CA LYS A 190 -20.66 -17.66 -8.72
C LYS A 190 -22.01 -17.18 -8.21
N ARG A 191 -22.94 -16.93 -9.13
CA ARG A 191 -24.34 -16.67 -8.78
C ARG A 191 -24.98 -17.95 -8.23
N SER A 192 -25.78 -17.84 -7.17
CA SER A 192 -26.52 -18.98 -6.65
C SER A 192 -27.55 -19.46 -7.70
N GLY A 193 -27.50 -20.74 -8.09
CA GLY A 193 -28.48 -21.36 -8.99
C GLY A 193 -28.11 -21.40 -10.48
N ASP A 194 -26.88 -21.02 -10.85
CA ASP A 194 -26.25 -21.46 -12.10
C ASP A 194 -25.48 -22.77 -11.80
N ASP A 195 -26.15 -23.91 -11.95
CA ASP A 195 -25.56 -25.24 -12.03
C ASP A 195 -26.15 -25.94 -13.27
#